data_AF-A0A4Y9VRV0-F1
#
_entry.id   AF-A0A4Y9VRV0-F1
#
_cell.length_a   1.000
_cell.length_b   1.000
_cell.length_c   1.000
_cell.angle_alpha   90.00
_cell.angle_beta   90.00
_cell.angle_gamma   90.00
#
_symmetry.space_group_name_H-M   'P 1'
#
loop_
_entity.id
_entity.type
_entity.pdbx_description
1 polymer ?
#
loop_
_entity_poly.entity_id
_entity_poly.type
_entity_poly.pdbx_seq_one_letter_code
_entity_poly.pdbx_strand_id
1 'polypeptide(L)'
;MTTKSSNVLKMLEEIAAKEVELATEALAKAMKAADEAQGKYDMLLEYRKGYQDNLAANLTKGMTAEAYQNFQNFFKKLDHAIAGQRDVVLIAQQQVKVHRTLWQESQRKKLSYDVLITRSDKRIAKVEQKRDQKLMDEFATRMTRTKR
;
A
#
# COMPACT_ATOMS: atom_id res chain seq x y z
N MET A 1 31.59 7.75 -19.54
CA MET A 1 30.50 8.38 -18.76
C MET A 1 29.19 7.57 -18.78
N THR A 2 28.91 6.79 -19.82
CA THR A 2 27.66 6.01 -19.98
C THR A 2 27.43 4.91 -18.94
N THR A 3 28.47 4.17 -18.55
CA THR A 3 28.40 3.09 -17.54
C THR A 3 28.11 3.61 -16.12
N LYS A 4 28.71 4.74 -15.72
CA LYS A 4 28.45 5.37 -14.41
C LYS A 4 26.98 5.82 -14.29
N SER A 5 26.40 6.36 -15.36
CA SER A 5 24.98 6.76 -15.41
C SER A 5 24.02 5.56 -15.35
N SER A 6 24.37 4.43 -15.97
CA SER A 6 23.55 3.21 -15.92
C SER A 6 23.54 2.60 -14.51
N ASN A 7 24.69 2.54 -13.83
CA ASN A 7 24.77 2.04 -12.45
C ASN A 7 23.98 2.89 -11.45
N VAL A 8 23.98 4.23 -11.61
CA VAL A 8 23.17 5.13 -10.76
C VAL A 8 21.67 4.88 -10.97
N LEU A 9 21.23 4.69 -12.23
CA LEU A 9 19.81 4.40 -12.50
C LEU A 9 19.36 3.07 -11.89
N LYS A 10 20.18 2.03 -11.97
CA LYS A 10 19.90 0.73 -11.34
C LYS A 10 19.80 0.84 -9.81
N MET A 11 20.72 1.58 -9.18
CA MET A 11 20.65 1.84 -7.74
C MET A 11 19.34 2.58 -7.36
N LEU A 12 18.91 3.54 -8.17
CA LEU A 12 17.66 4.27 -7.94
C LEU A 12 16.41 3.39 -8.13
N GLU A 13 16.44 2.46 -9.09
CA GLU A 13 15.39 1.44 -9.27
C GLU A 13 15.31 0.51 -8.05
N GLU A 14 16.44 0.03 -7.54
CA GLU A 14 16.50 -0.81 -6.34
C GLU A 14 15.93 -0.09 -5.11
N ILE A 15 16.30 1.18 -4.93
CA ILE A 15 15.73 2.02 -3.85
C ILE A 15 14.22 2.16 -4.03
N ALA A 16 13.73 2.42 -5.24
CA ALA A 16 12.31 2.55 -5.51
C ALA A 16 11.55 1.22 -5.32
N ALA A 17 12.16 0.09 -5.66
CA ALA A 17 11.59 -1.23 -5.41
C ALA A 17 11.42 -1.48 -3.91
N LYS A 18 12.44 -1.14 -3.10
CA LYS A 18 12.35 -1.22 -1.64
C LYS A 18 11.29 -0.28 -1.06
N GLU A 19 11.13 0.92 -1.60
CA GLU A 19 10.06 1.84 -1.21
C GLU A 19 8.67 1.24 -1.49
N VAL A 20 8.49 0.56 -2.63
CA VAL A 20 7.24 -0.14 -2.97
C VAL A 20 6.95 -1.28 -1.99
N GLU A 21 7.95 -2.09 -1.64
CA GLU A 21 7.80 -3.18 -0.68
C GLU A 21 7.35 -2.63 0.69
N LEU A 22 8.05 -1.62 1.21
CA LEU A 22 7.71 -0.98 2.48
C LEU A 22 6.30 -0.36 2.46
N ALA A 23 5.92 0.31 1.37
CA ALA A 23 4.58 0.87 1.22
C ALA A 23 3.50 -0.21 1.13
N THR A 24 3.81 -1.34 0.51
CA THR A 24 2.91 -2.51 0.41
C THR A 24 2.66 -3.11 1.79
N GLU A 25 3.71 -3.33 2.57
CA GLU A 25 3.57 -3.82 3.95
C GLU A 25 2.78 -2.85 4.84
N ALA A 26 3.06 -1.55 4.73
CA ALA A 26 2.37 -0.52 5.49
C ALA A 26 0.87 -0.47 5.13
N LEU A 27 0.53 -0.54 3.84
CA LEU A 27 -0.85 -0.60 3.38
C LEU A 27 -1.57 -1.85 3.89
N ALA A 28 -0.92 -3.03 3.83
CA ALA A 28 -1.49 -4.26 4.35
C ALA A 28 -1.78 -4.19 5.86
N LYS A 29 -0.84 -3.65 6.64
CA LYS A 29 -1.02 -3.41 8.08
C LYS A 29 -2.19 -2.46 8.36
N ALA A 30 -2.29 -1.36 7.62
CA ALA A 30 -3.39 -0.41 7.76
C ALA A 30 -4.75 -1.03 7.40
N MET A 31 -4.81 -1.82 6.33
CA MET A 31 -6.04 -2.52 5.92
C MET A 31 -6.50 -3.51 6.98
N LYS A 32 -5.57 -4.30 7.53
CA LYS A 32 -5.87 -5.23 8.62
C LYS A 32 -6.38 -4.48 9.86
N ALA A 33 -5.74 -3.37 10.25
CA ALA A 33 -6.18 -2.57 11.39
C ALA A 33 -7.59 -1.97 11.18
N ALA A 34 -7.92 -1.55 9.96
CA ALA A 34 -9.26 -1.05 9.63
C ALA A 34 -10.31 -2.16 9.70
N ASP A 35 -10.00 -3.36 9.21
CA ASP A 35 -10.88 -4.53 9.27
C ASP A 35 -11.13 -4.98 10.72
N GLU A 36 -10.08 -5.07 11.54
CA GLU A 36 -10.20 -5.39 12.96
C GLU A 36 -11.01 -4.33 13.73
N ALA A 37 -10.81 -3.05 13.41
CA ALA A 37 -11.58 -1.96 14.01
C ALA A 37 -13.07 -2.05 13.63
N GLN A 38 -13.36 -2.37 12.37
CA GLN A 38 -14.73 -2.55 11.87
C GLN A 38 -15.39 -3.76 12.54
N GLY A 39 -14.71 -4.89 12.61
CA GLY A 39 -15.24 -6.09 13.28
C GLY A 39 -15.58 -5.85 14.75
N LYS A 40 -14.76 -5.10 15.49
CA LYS A 40 -15.08 -4.69 16.87
C LYS A 40 -16.30 -3.77 16.94
N TYR A 41 -16.43 -2.84 15.98
CA TYR A 41 -17.59 -1.95 15.91
C TYR A 41 -18.88 -2.75 15.67
N ASP A 42 -18.86 -3.67 14.72
CA ASP A 42 -20.01 -4.50 14.37
C ASP A 42 -20.42 -5.40 15.54
N MET A 43 -19.45 -5.99 16.23
CA MET A 43 -19.69 -6.76 17.46
C MET A 43 -20.37 -5.92 18.55
N LEU A 44 -19.96 -4.66 18.75
CA LEU A 44 -20.61 -3.78 19.72
C LEU A 44 -22.04 -3.42 19.32
N LEU A 45 -22.31 -3.22 18.02
CA LEU A 45 -23.66 -2.98 17.52
C LEU A 45 -24.57 -4.20 17.70
N GLU A 46 -24.07 -5.39 17.40
CA GLU A 46 -24.80 -6.64 17.61
C GLU A 46 -25.10 -6.85 19.10
N TYR A 47 -24.09 -6.65 19.94
CA TYR A 47 -24.25 -6.75 21.39
C TYR A 47 -25.30 -5.75 21.91
N ARG A 48 -25.28 -4.50 21.41
CA ARG A 48 -26.29 -3.50 21.74
C ARG A 48 -27.68 -3.95 21.38
N LYS A 49 -27.87 -4.49 20.18
CA LYS A 49 -29.17 -5.00 19.72
C LYS A 49 -29.68 -6.11 20.64
N GLY A 50 -28.86 -7.13 20.90
CA GLY A 50 -29.22 -8.21 21.82
C GLY A 50 -29.55 -7.73 23.23
N TYR A 51 -28.84 -6.69 23.69
CA TYR A 51 -29.09 -6.06 24.98
C TYR A 51 -30.46 -5.34 25.01
N GLN A 52 -30.85 -4.64 23.93
CA GLN A 52 -32.18 -4.03 23.80
C GLN A 52 -33.30 -5.08 23.77
N ASP A 53 -33.11 -6.18 23.03
CA ASP A 53 -34.07 -7.27 22.95
C ASP A 53 -34.29 -7.92 24.34
N ASN A 54 -33.21 -8.08 25.12
CA ASN A 54 -33.29 -8.57 26.49
C ASN A 54 -34.09 -7.64 27.40
N LEU A 55 -33.90 -6.31 27.30
CA LEU A 55 -34.70 -5.34 28.04
C LEU A 55 -36.19 -5.46 27.70
N ALA A 56 -36.52 -5.52 26.41
CA ALA A 56 -37.90 -5.63 25.97
C ALA A 56 -38.57 -6.88 26.59
N ALA A 57 -37.88 -8.02 26.58
CA ALA A 57 -38.35 -9.24 27.22
C ALA A 57 -38.53 -9.09 28.74
N ASN A 58 -37.59 -8.46 29.45
CA ASN A 58 -37.69 -8.27 30.90
C ASN A 58 -38.80 -7.28 31.29
N LEU A 59 -39.02 -6.22 30.51
CA LEU A 59 -40.11 -5.28 30.74
C LEU A 59 -41.48 -5.96 30.63
N THR A 60 -41.66 -6.88 29.68
CA THR A 60 -42.93 -7.63 29.55
C THR A 60 -43.22 -8.56 30.74
N LYS A 61 -42.18 -9.04 31.43
CA LYS A 61 -42.30 -9.91 32.61
C LYS A 61 -42.45 -9.15 33.93
N GLY A 62 -42.33 -7.82 33.88
CA GLY A 62 -42.22 -6.96 35.06
C GLY A 62 -40.77 -6.87 35.54
N MET A 63 -40.29 -5.64 35.72
CA MET A 63 -38.91 -5.34 36.12
C MET A 63 -38.89 -4.32 37.26
N THR A 64 -37.94 -4.46 38.19
CA THR A 64 -37.75 -3.50 39.27
C THR A 64 -37.16 -2.19 38.75
N ALA A 65 -37.43 -1.08 39.45
CA ALA A 65 -36.87 0.23 39.10
C ALA A 65 -35.33 0.24 39.13
N GLU A 66 -34.72 -0.48 40.07
CA GLU A 66 -33.27 -0.62 40.18
C GLU A 66 -32.67 -1.35 38.97
N ALA A 67 -33.26 -2.46 38.55
CA ALA A 67 -32.82 -3.18 37.36
C ALA A 67 -32.94 -2.32 36.10
N TYR A 68 -33.99 -1.50 35.99
CA TYR A 68 -34.13 -0.53 34.91
C TYR A 68 -33.03 0.54 34.91
N GLN A 69 -32.69 1.09 36.08
CA GLN A 69 -31.61 2.08 36.20
C GLN A 69 -30.26 1.49 35.83
N ASN A 70 -29.96 0.27 36.28
CA ASN A 70 -28.73 -0.45 35.93
C ASN A 70 -28.63 -0.65 34.42
N PHE A 71 -29.73 -1.04 33.77
CA PHE A 71 -29.80 -1.15 32.32
C PHE A 71 -29.46 0.18 31.64
N GLN A 72 -30.13 1.27 32.02
CA GLN A 72 -29.91 2.59 31.43
C GLN A 72 -28.47 3.09 31.59
N ASN A 73 -27.86 2.85 32.76
CA ASN A 73 -26.48 3.23 33.02
C ASN A 73 -25.49 2.46 32.16
N PHE A 74 -25.69 1.15 32.01
CA PHE A 74 -24.85 0.34 31.13
C PHE A 74 -25.05 0.71 29.65
N PHE A 75 -26.29 0.93 29.23
CA PHE A 75 -26.63 1.31 27.85
C PHE A 75 -25.93 2.60 27.42
N LYS A 76 -25.88 3.61 28.30
CA LYS A 76 -25.12 4.85 28.06
C LYS A 76 -23.62 4.59 27.88
N LYS A 77 -23.02 3.71 28.70
CA LYS A 77 -21.61 3.33 28.57
C LYS A 77 -21.34 2.60 27.24
N LEU A 78 -22.25 1.72 26.84
CA LEU A 78 -22.17 1.00 25.58
C LEU A 78 -22.28 1.95 24.37
N ASP A 79 -23.23 2.89 24.39
CA ASP A 79 -23.37 3.91 23.36
C ASP A 79 -22.10 4.78 23.25
N HIS A 80 -21.50 5.14 24.38
CA HIS A 80 -20.23 5.87 24.40
C HIS A 80 -19.08 5.04 23.80
N ALA A 81 -18.98 3.76 24.15
CA ALA A 81 -17.98 2.85 23.59
C ALA A 81 -18.15 2.66 22.07
N ILE A 82 -19.40 2.55 21.59
CA ILE A 82 -19.72 2.45 20.17
C ILE A 82 -19.31 3.71 19.43
N ALA A 83 -19.60 4.88 19.98
CA ALA A 83 -19.18 6.16 19.40
C ALA A 83 -17.64 6.24 19.31
N GLY A 84 -16.92 5.92 20.39
CA GLY A 84 -15.46 5.88 20.38
C GLY A 84 -14.90 4.88 19.37
N GLN A 85 -15.47 3.67 19.28
CA GLN A 85 -15.03 2.67 18.32
C GLN A 85 -15.31 3.09 16.87
N ARG A 86 -16.41 3.81 16.62
CA ARG A 86 -16.69 4.41 15.30
C ARG A 86 -15.60 5.38 14.89
N ASP A 87 -15.12 6.23 15.80
CA ASP A 87 -14.04 7.17 15.51
C ASP A 87 -12.73 6.43 15.18
N VAL A 88 -12.43 5.34 15.91
CA VAL A 88 -11.29 4.46 15.60
C VAL A 88 -11.40 3.88 14.19
N VAL A 89 -12.58 3.41 13.78
CA VAL A 89 -12.84 2.91 12.41
C VAL A 89 -12.56 4.01 11.38
N LEU A 90 -13.08 5.23 11.59
CA LEU A 90 -12.89 6.35 10.66
C LEU A 90 -11.40 6.71 10.51
N ILE A 91 -10.67 6.75 11.62
CA ILE A 91 -9.22 7.01 11.63
C ILE A 91 -8.48 5.90 10.86
N ALA A 92 -8.78 4.64 11.14
CA ALA A 92 -8.14 3.51 10.47
C ALA A 92 -8.41 3.50 8.96
N GLN A 93 -9.65 3.77 8.54
CA GLN A 93 -10.00 3.92 7.13
C GLN A 93 -9.25 5.09 6.47
N GLN A 94 -9.05 6.20 7.18
CA GLN A 94 -8.26 7.31 6.67
C GLN A 94 -6.79 6.92 6.51
N GLN A 95 -6.22 6.15 7.43
CA GLN A 95 -4.84 5.65 7.30
C GLN A 95 -4.69 4.72 6.09
N VAL A 96 -5.67 3.86 5.81
CA VAL A 96 -5.68 3.04 4.58
C VAL A 96 -5.60 3.92 3.34
N LYS A 97 -6.34 5.03 3.28
CA LYS A 97 -6.28 5.97 2.14
C LYS A 97 -4.90 6.59 2.00
N VAL A 98 -4.30 7.05 3.10
CA VAL A 98 -2.95 7.64 3.12
C VAL A 98 -1.91 6.64 2.60
N HIS A 99 -1.89 5.42 3.15
CA HIS A 99 -0.93 4.40 2.74
C HIS A 99 -1.17 3.92 1.29
N ARG A 100 -2.43 3.91 0.83
CA ARG A 100 -2.74 3.58 -0.57
C ARG A 100 -2.17 4.62 -1.52
N THR A 101 -2.30 5.91 -1.21
CA THR A 101 -1.70 6.98 -2.03
C THR A 101 -0.18 6.83 -2.06
N LEU A 102 0.46 6.64 -0.90
CA LEU A 102 1.91 6.44 -0.83
C LEU A 102 2.37 5.25 -1.69
N TRP A 103 1.68 4.11 -1.58
CA TRP A 103 1.96 2.93 -2.38
C TRP A 103 1.84 3.20 -3.90
N GLN A 104 0.79 3.91 -4.32
CA GLN A 104 0.62 4.29 -5.73
C GLN A 104 1.75 5.21 -6.22
N GLU A 105 2.17 6.16 -5.40
CA GLU A 105 3.28 7.07 -5.72
C GLU A 105 4.61 6.35 -5.83
N SER A 106 4.91 5.44 -4.90
CA SER A 106 6.11 4.58 -4.95
C SER A 106 6.10 3.70 -6.21
N GLN A 107 4.95 3.13 -6.57
CA GLN A 107 4.82 2.30 -7.77
C GLN A 107 5.07 3.12 -9.04
N ARG A 108 4.53 4.34 -9.12
CA ARG A 108 4.77 5.27 -10.24
C ARG A 108 6.24 5.66 -10.35
N LYS A 109 6.91 5.92 -9.22
CA LYS A 109 8.34 6.24 -9.17
C LYS A 109 9.19 5.08 -9.66
N LYS A 110 8.89 3.85 -9.21
CA LYS A 110 9.56 2.62 -9.66
C LYS A 110 9.44 2.44 -11.18
N LEU A 111 8.21 2.51 -11.71
CA LEU A 111 7.97 2.43 -13.16
C LEU A 111 8.74 3.49 -13.97
N SER A 112 8.89 4.69 -13.41
CA SER A 112 9.64 5.77 -14.06
C SER A 112 11.12 5.41 -14.22
N TYR A 113 11.72 4.75 -13.22
CA TYR A 113 13.09 4.26 -13.32
C TYR A 113 13.23 3.09 -14.29
N ASP A 114 12.31 2.11 -14.27
CA ASP A 114 12.31 0.99 -15.22
C ASP A 114 12.34 1.51 -16.69
N VAL A 115 11.56 2.57 -16.98
CA VAL A 115 11.54 3.21 -18.30
C VAL A 115 12.88 3.90 -18.62
N LEU A 116 13.47 4.62 -17.66
CA LEU A 116 14.75 5.31 -17.86
C LEU A 116 15.89 4.32 -18.09
N ILE A 117 15.93 3.21 -17.35
CA ILE A 117 16.91 2.13 -17.52
C ILE A 117 16.77 1.52 -18.91
N THR A 118 15.55 1.13 -19.30
CA THR A 118 15.29 0.57 -20.63
C THR A 118 15.76 1.51 -21.75
N ARG A 119 15.54 2.82 -21.62
CA ARG A 119 16.02 3.83 -22.58
C ARG A 119 17.55 3.97 -22.57
N SER A 120 18.17 3.90 -21.40
CA SER A 120 19.62 3.93 -21.26
C SER A 120 20.26 2.72 -21.94
N ASP A 121 19.74 1.52 -21.70
CA ASP A 121 20.28 0.27 -22.23
C ASP A 121 20.17 0.23 -23.76
N LYS A 122 19.03 0.68 -24.33
CA LYS A 122 18.88 0.84 -25.78
C LYS A 122 19.90 1.81 -26.37
N ARG A 123 20.23 2.90 -25.65
CA ARG A 123 21.24 3.87 -26.11
C ARG A 123 22.64 3.26 -26.09
N ILE A 124 22.99 2.54 -25.04
CA ILE A 124 24.27 1.85 -24.91
C ILE A 124 24.42 0.80 -26.03
N ALA A 125 23.42 -0.05 -26.22
CA ALA A 125 23.42 -1.06 -27.28
C ALA A 125 23.61 -0.45 -28.67
N LYS A 126 22.96 0.69 -28.96
CA LYS A 126 23.12 1.40 -30.24
C LYS A 126 24.54 1.97 -30.42
N VAL A 127 25.19 2.42 -29.35
CA VAL A 127 26.56 2.92 -29.41
C VAL A 127 27.54 1.78 -29.64
N GLU A 128 27.40 0.66 -28.93
CA GLU A 128 28.24 -0.53 -29.12
C GLU A 128 28.07 -1.11 -30.52
N GLN A 129 26.83 -1.25 -31.03
CA GLN A 129 26.58 -1.72 -32.39
C GLN A 129 27.30 -0.86 -33.46
N LYS A 130 27.29 0.47 -33.29
CA LYS A 130 28.00 1.38 -34.20
C LYS A 130 29.52 1.21 -34.10
N ARG A 131 30.03 0.94 -32.91
CA ARG A 131 31.46 0.70 -32.67
C ARG A 131 31.91 -0.60 -33.32
N ASP A 132 31.15 -1.67 -33.15
CA ASP A 132 31.41 -2.98 -33.75
C ASP A 132 31.36 -2.93 -35.28
N GLN A 133 30.34 -2.25 -35.83
CA GLN A 133 30.24 -2.04 -37.28
C GLN A 133 31.48 -1.33 -37.83
N LYS A 134 31.93 -0.25 -37.18
CA LYS A 134 33.13 0.49 -37.58
C LYS A 134 34.39 -0.38 -37.55
N LEU A 135 34.55 -1.22 -36.52
CA LEU A 135 35.69 -2.12 -36.41
C LEU A 135 35.70 -3.18 -37.53
N MET A 136 34.54 -3.72 -37.87
CA MET A 136 34.39 -4.68 -38.98
C MET A 136 34.71 -4.03 -40.33
N ASP A 137 34.22 -2.81 -40.57
CA ASP A 137 34.49 -2.07 -41.80
C ASP A 137 35.98 -1.75 -41.95
N GLU A 138 36.65 -1.34 -40.86
CA GLU A 138 38.10 -1.11 -40.84
C GLU A 138 38.89 -2.40 -41.13
N PHE A 139 38.48 -3.53 -40.56
CA PHE A 139 39.11 -4.83 -40.81
C PHE A 139 38.95 -5.27 -42.27
N ALA A 140 37.74 -5.16 -42.84
CA ALA A 140 37.47 -5.45 -44.24
C ALA A 140 38.31 -4.57 -45.19
N THR A 141 38.43 -3.28 -44.87
CA THR A 141 39.24 -2.34 -45.66
C THR A 141 40.74 -2.69 -45.61
N ARG A 142 41.26 -3.14 -44.46
CA ARG A 142 42.66 -3.60 -44.34
C ARG A 142 42.89 -4.89 -45.14
N MET A 143 41.99 -5.87 -45.03
CA MET A 143 42.09 -7.14 -45.76
C MET A 143 42.06 -6.96 -47.28
N THR A 144 41.24 -6.03 -47.79
CA THR A 144 41.19 -5.72 -49.23
C THR A 144 42.45 -5.01 -49.72
N ARG A 145 43.09 -4.18 -48.88
CA ARG A 145 44.37 -3.52 -49.21
C ARG A 145 45.55 -4.49 -49.26
N THR A 146 45.60 -5.50 -48.40
CA THR A 146 46.70 -6.48 -48.37
C THR A 146 46.60 -7.54 -49.48
N LYS A 147 45.44 -7.70 -50.12
CA LYS A 147 45.23 -8.65 -51.24
C LYS A 147 45.47 -8.06 -52.64
N ARG A 148 45.94 -6.80 -52.73
CA ARG A 148 46.42 -6.18 -53.97
C ARG A 148 47.94 -6.20 -54.01
#